data_AF-V4YFG3-F1
#
_entry.id   AF-V4YFG3-F1
#
_cell.length_a   1.000
_cell.length_b   1.000
_cell.length_c   1.000
_cell.angle_alpha   90.00
_cell.angle_beta   90.00
_cell.angle_gamma   90.00
#
_symmetry.space_group_name_H-M   'P 1'
#
loop_
_entity.id
_entity.type
_entity.pdbx_description
1 polymer ?
#
loop_
_entity_poly.entity_id
_entity_poly.type
_entity_poly.pdbx_seq_one_letter_code
_entity_poly.pdbx_strand_id
1 'polypeptide(L)'
;MVTTHNTQPEVNIGLVGHVDHGKTTLVQALSGSWTDQHSEEMKRGISIRLGYADSTFRECPGVEGPEQFTVDEECPDGSDSEPLRTVSFVDAPGTRR
;
A
#
# COMPACT_ATOMS: atom_id res chain seq x y z
N MET A 1 28.41 -3.32 -8.98
CA MET A 1 27.43 -4.34 -8.55
C MET A 1 26.06 -3.75 -8.81
N VAL A 2 25.28 -4.35 -9.70
CA VAL A 2 23.89 -3.93 -9.94
C VAL A 2 23.07 -4.57 -8.82
N THR A 3 22.63 -3.78 -7.83
CA THR A 3 21.58 -4.23 -6.91
C THR A 3 20.31 -4.36 -7.74
N THR A 4 19.93 -5.60 -8.05
CA THR A 4 18.68 -5.89 -8.74
C THR A 4 17.54 -5.55 -7.77
N HIS A 5 17.04 -4.32 -7.80
CA HIS A 5 15.84 -3.95 -7.05
C HIS A 5 14.67 -4.72 -7.66
N ASN A 6 14.35 -5.87 -7.06
CA ASN A 6 13.23 -6.68 -7.49
C ASN A 6 11.95 -5.91 -7.15
N THR A 7 11.32 -5.33 -8.16
CA THR A 7 10.06 -4.60 -8.04
C THR A 7 8.85 -5.53 -7.94
N GLN A 8 9.05 -6.85 -8.07
CA GLN A 8 7.96 -7.79 -7.90
C GLN A 8 7.62 -7.95 -6.42
N PRO A 9 6.33 -7.82 -6.03
CA PRO A 9 5.90 -8.07 -4.67
C PRO A 9 6.28 -9.48 -4.21
N GLU A 10 6.95 -9.56 -3.06
CA GLU A 10 7.32 -10.84 -2.44
C GLU A 10 6.25 -11.38 -1.47
N VAL A 11 5.35 -10.50 -1.00
CA VAL A 11 4.34 -10.81 0.02
C VAL A 11 3.00 -10.15 -0.35
N ASN A 12 1.91 -10.88 -0.15
CA ASN A 12 0.55 -10.36 -0.24
C ASN A 12 -0.03 -10.08 1.16
N ILE A 13 -0.57 -8.88 1.36
CA ILE A 13 -1.20 -8.44 2.61
C ILE A 13 -2.70 -8.23 2.37
N GLY A 14 -3.52 -9.14 2.89
CA GLY A 14 -4.98 -9.03 2.80
C GLY A 14 -5.54 -8.09 3.86
N LEU A 15 -6.34 -7.09 3.44
CA LEU A 15 -7.06 -6.22 4.35
C LEU A 15 -8.51 -6.68 4.54
N VAL A 16 -8.89 -6.91 5.79
CA VAL A 16 -10.23 -7.39 6.17
C VAL A 16 -10.81 -6.52 7.28
N GLY A 17 -12.12 -6.29 7.24
CA GLY A 17 -12.80 -5.38 8.18
C GLY A 17 -14.18 -4.94 7.69
N HIS A 18 -14.97 -4.28 8.55
CA HIS A 18 -16.31 -3.80 8.23
C HIS A 18 -16.33 -2.86 7.02
N VAL A 19 -17.51 -2.72 6.40
CA VAL A 19 -17.71 -2.03 5.10
C VAL A 19 -17.18 -0.60 5.10
N ASP A 20 -17.18 0.09 6.24
CA ASP A 20 -16.77 1.50 6.33
C ASP A 20 -15.49 1.76 7.15
N HIS A 21 -14.70 0.73 7.44
CA HIS A 21 -13.45 0.89 8.23
C HIS A 21 -12.27 1.47 7.43
N GLY A 22 -12.49 2.03 6.24
CA GLY A 22 -11.46 2.73 5.49
C GLY A 22 -10.32 1.86 4.96
N LYS A 23 -10.56 0.55 4.72
CA LYS A 23 -9.54 -0.37 4.16
C LYS A 23 -8.93 0.17 2.87
N THR A 24 -9.78 0.58 1.94
CA THR A 24 -9.40 1.19 0.67
C THR A 24 -8.60 2.48 0.86
N THR A 25 -8.99 3.32 1.83
CA THR A 25 -8.25 4.54 2.19
C THR A 25 -6.86 4.24 2.75
N LEU A 26 -6.72 3.19 3.55
CA LEU A 26 -5.42 2.74 4.06
C LEU A 26 -4.51 2.25 2.93
N VAL A 27 -5.04 1.46 2.00
CA VAL A 27 -4.28 1.02 0.81
C VAL A 27 -3.81 2.21 0.00
N GLN A 28 -4.69 3.19 -0.22
CA GLN A 28 -4.33 4.40 -0.95
C GLN A 28 -3.23 5.19 -0.25
N ALA A 29 -3.30 5.35 1.06
CA ALA A 29 -2.28 6.07 1.83
C ALA A 29 -0.90 5.39 1.75
N LEU A 30 -0.85 4.06 1.66
CA LEU A 30 0.40 3.29 1.63
C LEU A 30 0.96 3.05 0.23
N SER A 31 0.11 2.95 -0.79
CA SER A 31 0.53 2.61 -2.16
C SER A 31 0.50 3.81 -3.11
N GLY A 32 -0.14 4.92 -2.71
CA GLY A 32 -0.48 6.03 -3.62
C GLY A 32 -1.51 5.66 -4.69
N SER A 33 -1.96 4.40 -4.74
CA SER A 33 -2.87 3.88 -5.76
C SER A 33 -4.28 3.72 -5.20
N TRP A 34 -5.27 4.22 -5.93
CA TRP A 34 -6.67 4.02 -5.62
C TRP A 34 -7.13 2.66 -6.17
N THR A 35 -7.54 1.74 -5.30
CA THR A 35 -7.88 0.36 -5.71
C THR A 35 -9.27 0.19 -6.31
N ASP A 36 -10.23 1.09 -6.06
CA ASP A 36 -11.56 1.05 -6.71
C ASP A 36 -11.47 1.66 -8.13
N GLN A 37 -11.01 0.86 -9.08
CA GLN A 37 -10.77 1.27 -10.46
C GLN A 37 -12.05 1.27 -11.33
N HIS A 38 -13.20 0.80 -10.82
CA HIS A 38 -14.44 0.77 -11.60
C HIS A 38 -15.46 1.83 -11.20
N SER A 39 -15.94 2.56 -12.21
CA SER A 39 -16.98 3.59 -12.10
C SER A 39 -18.30 3.10 -11.50
N GLU A 40 -18.62 1.80 -11.60
CA GLU A 40 -19.79 1.19 -10.95
C GLU A 40 -19.59 0.97 -9.45
N GLU A 41 -18.37 0.68 -8.99
CA GLU A 41 -18.01 0.54 -7.57
C GLU A 41 -18.10 1.90 -6.87
N MET A 42 -17.50 2.92 -7.49
CA MET A 42 -17.60 4.31 -7.03
C MET A 42 -19.03 4.85 -7.02
N LYS A 43 -19.85 4.57 -8.05
CA LYS A 43 -21.25 5.03 -8.11
C LYS A 43 -22.16 4.38 -7.07
N ARG A 44 -21.84 3.16 -6.64
CA ARG A 44 -22.68 2.35 -5.74
C ARG A 44 -22.14 2.25 -4.31
N GLY A 45 -20.93 2.76 -4.05
CA GLY A 45 -20.26 2.65 -2.75
C GLY A 45 -20.12 1.19 -2.30
N ILE A 46 -19.79 0.31 -3.23
CA ILE A 46 -19.54 -1.12 -2.98
C ILE A 46 -18.28 -1.55 -3.72
N SER A 47 -17.42 -2.33 -3.08
CA SER A 47 -16.35 -3.06 -3.76
C SER A 47 -16.95 -4.36 -4.31
N ILE A 48 -16.76 -4.64 -5.59
CA ILE A 48 -17.30 -5.82 -6.30
C ILE A 48 -16.15 -6.78 -6.63
N ARG A 49 -14.93 -6.25 -6.82
CA ARG A 49 -13.73 -7.01 -7.17
C ARG A 49 -12.67 -6.93 -6.07
N LEU A 50 -11.74 -7.89 -6.08
CA LEU A 50 -10.53 -7.81 -5.28
C LEU A 50 -9.64 -6.70 -5.84
N GLY A 51 -9.37 -5.68 -5.03
CA GLY A 51 -8.43 -4.62 -5.35
C GLY A 51 -7.00 -5.06 -5.07
N TYR A 52 -6.06 -4.72 -5.95
CA TYR A 52 -4.63 -4.95 -5.74
C TYR A 52 -3.88 -3.63 -5.83
N ALA A 53 -2.95 -3.39 -4.92
CA ALA A 53 -2.03 -2.27 -5.00
C ALA A 53 -0.67 -2.63 -4.42
N ASP A 54 0.38 -2.35 -5.19
CA ASP A 54 1.74 -2.62 -4.76
C ASP A 54 2.32 -1.41 -4.03
N SER A 55 3.11 -1.65 -3.01
CA SER A 55 3.87 -0.62 -2.31
C SER A 55 5.26 -1.13 -1.97
N THR A 56 6.25 -0.26 -2.10
CA THR A 56 7.62 -0.57 -1.68
C THR A 56 7.89 0.14 -0.37
N PHE A 57 8.09 -0.65 0.69
CA PHE A 57 8.55 -0.11 1.96
C PHE A 57 10.03 0.22 1.87
N ARG A 58 10.40 1.33 2.49
CA ARG A 58 11.72 1.90 2.49
C ARG A 58 12.09 2.30 3.91
N GLU A 59 13.38 2.43 4.18
CA GLU A 59 13.88 2.95 5.46
C GLU A 59 14.77 4.17 5.28
N CYS A 60 14.74 5.03 6.29
CA CYS A 60 15.55 6.23 6.40
C CYS A 60 16.77 5.95 7.29
N PRO A 61 17.99 5.90 6.72
CA PRO A 61 19.18 5.61 7.49
C PRO A 61 19.40 6.64 8.61
N GLY A 62 19.64 6.16 9.84
CA GLY A 62 19.94 7.02 10.98
C GLY A 62 18.71 7.53 11.76
N VAL A 63 17.50 7.18 11.34
CA VAL A 63 16.28 7.38 12.14
C VAL A 63 16.01 6.10 12.96
N GLU A 64 15.70 6.24 14.24
CA GLU A 64 15.39 5.10 15.10
C GLU A 64 13.87 4.95 15.34
N GLY A 65 13.42 3.71 15.49
CA GLY A 65 12.02 3.41 15.81
C GLY A 65 11.10 3.36 14.59
N PRO A 66 9.78 3.50 14.75
CA PRO A 66 8.82 3.34 13.65
C PRO A 66 8.89 4.47 12.61
N GLU A 67 9.41 5.64 12.99
CA GLU A 67 9.63 6.81 12.12
C GLU A 67 10.66 6.53 11.02
N GLN A 68 11.46 5.46 11.15
CA GLN A 68 12.45 5.10 10.14
C GLN A 68 11.80 4.57 8.86
N PHE A 69 10.54 4.12 8.89
CA PHE A 69 9.90 3.48 7.73
C PHE A 69 9.08 4.49 6.94
N THR A 70 9.24 4.44 5.62
CA THR A 70 8.49 5.27 4.67
C THR A 70 8.12 4.48 3.42
N VAL A 71 7.21 5.03 2.62
CA VAL A 71 6.90 4.58 1.26
C VAL A 71 7.41 5.58 0.21
N ASP A 72 7.81 6.77 0.65
CA ASP A 72 8.33 7.84 -0.19
C ASP A 72 9.81 7.63 -0.48
N GLU A 73 10.28 8.07 -1.66
CA GLU A 73 11.69 7.95 -2.04
C GLU A 73 12.60 8.85 -1.20
N GLU A 74 12.06 9.92 -0.62
CA GLU A 74 12.78 10.88 0.22
C GLU A 74 12.31 10.80 1.68
N CYS A 75 13.27 10.89 2.59
CA CYS A 75 13.04 10.97 4.03
C CYS A 75 12.60 12.39 4.45
N PRO A 76 12.01 12.57 5.65
CA PRO A 76 11.54 13.88 6.12
C PRO A 76 12.63 14.96 6.22
N ASP A 77 13.89 14.56 6.36
CA ASP A 77 15.08 15.42 6.39
C ASP A 77 15.67 15.71 5.00
N GLY A 78 15.08 15.13 3.94
CA GLY A 78 15.48 15.28 2.55
C GLY A 78 16.58 14.33 2.07
N SER A 79 16.99 13.33 2.87
CA SER A 79 17.89 12.29 2.40
C SER A 79 17.16 11.21 1.57
N ASP A 80 17.88 10.51 0.70
CA ASP A 80 17.33 9.35 -0.02
C ASP A 80 17.02 8.20 0.95
N SER A 81 15.85 7.58 0.79
CA SER A 81 15.49 6.37 1.54
C SER A 81 15.95 5.10 0.81
N GLU A 82 16.21 4.03 1.57
CA GLU A 82 16.67 2.74 1.05
C GLU A 82 15.50 1.75 0.92
N PRO A 83 15.29 1.12 -0.25
CA PRO A 83 14.19 0.19 -0.44
C PRO A 83 14.43 -1.11 0.35
N LEU A 84 13.45 -1.50 1.16
CA LEU A 84 13.47 -2.73 1.95
C LEU A 84 12.84 -3.91 1.23
N ARG A 85 11.59 -3.75 0.79
CA ARG A 85 10.83 -4.79 0.11
C ARG A 85 9.58 -4.23 -0.55
N THR A 86 9.09 -4.94 -1.57
CA THR A 86 7.81 -4.66 -2.21
C THR A 86 6.76 -5.66 -1.74
N VAL A 87 5.57 -5.16 -1.39
CA VAL A 87 4.40 -5.96 -1.00
C VAL A 87 3.20 -5.60 -1.88
N SER A 88 2.24 -6.52 -1.98
CA SER A 88 0.95 -6.27 -2.64
C SER A 88 -0.18 -6.30 -1.63
N PHE A 89 -0.93 -5.21 -1.52
CA PHE A 89 -2.15 -5.14 -0.74
C PHE A 89 -3.31 -5.76 -1.53
N VAL A 90 -4.06 -6.63 -0.86
CA VAL A 90 -5.27 -7.23 -1.41
C VAL A 90 -6.47 -6.71 -0.61
N ASP A 91 -7.26 -5.84 -1.23
CA ASP A 91 -8.47 -5.28 -0.63
C ASP A 91 -9.68 -6.17 -0.96
N ALA A 92 -10.26 -6.77 0.08
CA ALA A 92 -11.42 -7.64 -0.05
C ALA A 92 -12.72 -6.86 0.13
N PRO A 93 -13.74 -7.11 -0.70
CA PRO A 93 -15.06 -6.52 -0.53
C PRO A 93 -15.64 -6.71 0.86
N GLY A 94 -16.02 -5.61 1.51
CA GLY A 94 -16.83 -5.67 2.73
C GLY A 94 -18.20 -6.27 2.40
N THR A 95 -18.53 -7.43 2.95
CA THR A 95 -19.86 -8.01 2.77
C THR A 95 -20.88 -7.23 3.60
N ARG A 96 -21.79 -6.48 2.95
CA ARG A 96 -23.05 -6.07 3.60
C ARG A 96 -23.90 -7.33 3.77
N ARG A 97 -24.12 -7.76 5.02
CA ARG A 97 -25.23 -8.67 5.32
C ARG A 97 -26.53 -7.89 5.35
#